data_AF-Q9WXB2-F1
#
_entry.id   AF-Q9WXB2-F1
#
_cell.length_a   1.000
_cell.length_b   1.000
_cell.length_c   1.000
_cell.angle_alpha   90.00
_cell.angle_beta   90.00
_cell.angle_gamma   90.00
#
_symmetry.space_group_name_H-M   'P 1'
#
loop_
_entity.id
_entity.type
_entity.pdbx_description
1 polymer ?
#
loop_
_entity_poly.entity_id
_entity_poly.type
_entity_poly.pdbx_seq_one_letter_code
_entity_poly.pdbx_strand_id
1 'polypeptide(L)'
;MNAMPERGALDDPQRPHAIVIGAGIGGLAAAIRLGARGWRVSVLERCEQAGGRAAVFRQDGFTFDAGPTIITAPFLLEELWTLAGRRFADDVTLVPIDPFYRIRFDTGSYIDCSADPAFMRAEIQRLAPGDLAGYERFIALTERIYQIGFEQLGHVPFGSWTDMARI
;
A
#
# COMPACT_ATOMS: atom_id res chain seq x y z
N MET A 1 19.51 -15.12 -3.36
CA MET A 1 18.06 -14.96 -3.62
C MET A 1 17.78 -15.74 -4.90
N ASN A 2 17.00 -16.81 -4.85
CA ASN A 2 16.76 -17.64 -6.02
C ASN A 2 15.69 -16.98 -6.89
N ALA A 3 15.96 -16.88 -8.20
CA ALA A 3 14.98 -16.43 -9.18
C ALA A 3 13.72 -17.32 -9.13
N MET A 4 12.56 -16.77 -9.51
CA MET A 4 11.34 -17.56 -9.63
C MET A 4 11.61 -18.76 -10.57
N PRO A 5 11.27 -19.99 -10.16
CA PRO A 5 11.42 -21.15 -11.02
C PRO A 5 10.58 -20.99 -12.30
N GLU A 6 11.07 -21.52 -13.42
CA GLU A 6 10.35 -21.46 -14.70
C GLU A 6 8.92 -22.01 -14.57
N ARG A 7 7.97 -21.51 -15.39
CA ARG A 7 6.55 -21.88 -15.27
C ARG A 7 6.30 -23.40 -15.22
N GLY A 8 7.07 -24.19 -15.96
CA GLY A 8 6.96 -25.67 -15.94
C GLY A 8 7.39 -26.31 -14.63
N ALA A 9 8.30 -25.69 -13.87
CA ALA A 9 8.73 -26.16 -12.56
C ALA A 9 7.75 -25.77 -11.43
N LEU A 10 6.82 -24.82 -11.67
CA LEU A 10 5.80 -24.42 -10.70
C LEU A 10 4.69 -25.45 -10.51
N ASP A 11 4.50 -26.37 -11.45
CA ASP A 11 3.46 -27.41 -11.39
C ASP A 11 3.99 -28.80 -10.99
N ASP A 12 5.25 -28.90 -10.58
CA ASP A 12 5.83 -30.15 -10.08
C ASP A 12 5.02 -30.66 -8.86
N PRO A 13 4.38 -31.84 -8.96
CA PRO A 13 3.56 -32.40 -7.88
C PRO A 13 4.35 -32.76 -6.63
N GLN A 14 5.69 -32.81 -6.69
CA GLN A 14 6.54 -33.05 -5.52
C GLN A 14 6.73 -31.80 -4.64
N ARG A 15 6.33 -30.62 -5.12
CA ARG A 15 6.43 -29.36 -4.35
C ARG A 15 5.32 -29.26 -3.31
N PRO A 16 5.59 -28.64 -2.14
CA PRO A 16 4.54 -28.38 -1.16
C PRO A 16 3.46 -27.49 -1.78
N HIS A 17 2.20 -27.81 -1.50
CA HIS A 17 1.03 -27.11 -2.05
C HIS A 17 0.36 -26.24 -0.98
N ALA A 18 0.23 -24.95 -1.28
CA ALA A 18 -0.53 -24.01 -0.47
C ALA A 18 -1.84 -23.64 -1.17
N ILE A 19 -2.91 -23.53 -0.39
CA ILE A 19 -4.20 -23.00 -0.84
C ILE A 19 -4.39 -21.65 -0.17
N VAL A 20 -4.51 -20.59 -0.97
CA VAL A 20 -4.82 -19.23 -0.51
C VAL A 20 -6.28 -18.96 -0.81
N ILE A 21 -7.07 -18.66 0.22
CA ILE A 21 -8.49 -18.36 0.09
C ILE A 21 -8.68 -16.83 0.10
N GLY A 22 -9.14 -16.30 -1.03
CA GLY A 22 -9.30 -14.88 -1.32
C GLY A 22 -8.17 -14.31 -2.18
N ALA A 23 -8.53 -13.71 -3.31
CA ALA A 23 -7.63 -13.05 -4.25
C ALA A 23 -7.61 -11.52 -4.04
N GLY A 24 -7.70 -11.05 -2.79
CA GLY A 24 -7.40 -9.66 -2.43
C GLY A 24 -5.89 -9.39 -2.40
N ILE A 25 -5.49 -8.12 -2.22
CA ILE A 25 -4.06 -7.70 -2.19
C ILE A 25 -3.22 -8.58 -1.24
N GLY A 26 -3.71 -8.84 -0.02
CA GLY A 26 -3.00 -9.69 0.94
C GLY A 26 -2.86 -11.15 0.50
N GLY A 27 -3.91 -11.73 -0.08
CA GLY A 27 -3.89 -13.11 -0.58
C GLY A 27 -2.97 -13.26 -1.79
N LEU A 28 -3.03 -12.32 -2.74
CA LEU A 28 -2.13 -12.29 -3.89
C LEU A 28 -0.67 -12.09 -3.47
N ALA A 29 -0.41 -11.18 -2.52
CA ALA A 29 0.93 -10.99 -1.97
C ALA A 29 1.48 -12.27 -1.30
N ALA A 30 0.64 -12.96 -0.52
CA ALA A 30 1.01 -14.24 0.09
C ALA A 30 1.30 -15.31 -0.97
N ALA A 31 0.46 -15.40 -2.00
CA ALA A 31 0.64 -16.35 -3.10
C ALA A 31 1.95 -16.12 -3.87
N ILE A 32 2.28 -14.87 -4.19
CA ILE A 32 3.55 -14.50 -4.84
C ILE A 32 4.74 -14.92 -3.97
N ARG A 33 4.72 -14.59 -2.67
CA ARG A 33 5.79 -14.93 -1.73
C ARG A 33 5.97 -16.44 -1.56
N LEU A 34 4.88 -17.20 -1.50
CA LEU A 34 4.92 -18.67 -1.42
C LEU A 34 5.44 -19.28 -2.74
N GLY A 35 4.99 -18.79 -3.88
CA GLY A 35 5.46 -19.22 -5.20
C GLY A 35 6.97 -18.98 -5.38
N ALA A 36 7.45 -17.79 -5.00
CA ALA A 36 8.88 -17.44 -4.98
C ALA A 36 9.71 -18.35 -4.05
N ARG A 37 9.09 -18.92 -3.01
CA ARG A 37 9.72 -19.88 -2.08
C ARG A 37 9.62 -21.33 -2.53
N GLY A 38 9.16 -21.62 -3.74
CA GLY A 38 9.12 -23.00 -4.23
C GLY A 38 7.82 -23.74 -3.90
N TRP A 39 6.74 -23.07 -3.53
CA TRP A 39 5.44 -23.73 -3.34
C TRP A 39 4.66 -23.81 -4.65
N ARG A 40 3.85 -24.87 -4.82
CA ARG A 40 2.66 -24.82 -5.67
C ARG A 40 1.62 -23.99 -4.94
N VAL A 41 0.95 -23.06 -5.63
CA VAL A 41 -0.07 -22.22 -4.97
C VAL A 41 -1.36 -22.25 -5.78
N SER A 42 -2.46 -22.60 -5.13
CA SER A 42 -3.81 -22.39 -5.67
C SER A 42 -4.45 -21.22 -4.95
N VAL A 43 -4.89 -20.22 -5.71
CA VAL A 43 -5.66 -19.08 -5.17
C VAL A 43 -7.13 -19.33 -5.49
N LEU A 44 -7.98 -19.35 -4.46
CA LEU A 44 -9.41 -19.54 -4.60
C LEU A 44 -10.11 -18.20 -4.35
N GLU A 45 -10.84 -17.70 -5.34
CA GLU A 45 -11.65 -16.49 -5.23
C GLU A 45 -13.12 -16.86 -5.39
N ARG A 46 -13.97 -16.27 -4.53
CA ARG A 46 -15.41 -16.48 -4.58
C ARG A 46 -16.08 -15.51 -5.56
N CYS A 47 -15.53 -14.31 -5.69
CA CYS A 47 -16.00 -13.28 -6.60
C CYS A 47 -15.61 -13.59 -8.06
N GLU A 48 -16.21 -12.84 -8.99
CA GLU A 48 -15.97 -13.03 -10.43
C GLU A 48 -14.55 -12.63 -10.87
N GLN A 49 -13.85 -11.85 -10.05
CA GLN A 49 -12.51 -11.35 -10.34
C GLN A 49 -11.65 -11.23 -9.08
N ALA A 50 -10.33 -11.24 -9.27
CA ALA A 50 -9.38 -10.85 -8.24
C ALA A 50 -9.49 -9.36 -7.88
N GLY A 51 -8.97 -9.00 -6.71
CA GLY A 51 -8.90 -7.63 -6.20
C GLY A 51 -9.44 -7.49 -4.77
N GLY A 52 -10.41 -8.32 -4.39
CA GLY A 52 -11.05 -8.21 -3.07
C GLY A 52 -11.61 -6.81 -2.84
N ARG A 53 -11.12 -6.10 -1.80
CA ARG A 53 -11.52 -4.69 -1.58
C ARG A 53 -11.00 -3.74 -2.66
N ALA A 54 -9.94 -4.09 -3.37
CA ALA A 54 -9.44 -3.32 -4.51
C ALA A 54 -10.09 -3.78 -5.84
N ALA A 55 -11.30 -4.34 -5.79
CA ALA A 55 -12.04 -4.69 -6.99
C ALA A 55 -12.46 -3.44 -7.77
N VAL A 56 -12.66 -3.64 -9.07
CA VAL A 56 -13.05 -2.61 -10.03
C VAL A 56 -14.32 -3.09 -10.71
N PHE A 57 -15.33 -2.23 -10.82
CA PHE A 57 -16.52 -2.52 -11.61
C PHE A 57 -16.68 -1.50 -12.74
N ARG A 58 -17.35 -1.92 -13.80
CA ARG A 58 -17.57 -1.09 -14.99
C ARG A 58 -19.05 -1.02 -15.27
N GLN A 59 -19.53 0.20 -15.50
CA GLN A 59 -20.94 0.46 -15.76
C GLN A 59 -21.06 1.66 -16.69
N ASP A 60 -21.91 1.55 -17.71
CA ASP A 60 -22.26 2.64 -18.63
C ASP A 60 -21.06 3.35 -19.27
N GLY A 61 -19.96 2.61 -19.53
CA GLY A 61 -18.71 3.15 -20.10
C GLY A 61 -17.74 3.74 -19.07
N PHE A 62 -18.12 3.79 -17.79
CA PHE A 62 -17.28 4.26 -16.70
C PHE A 62 -16.60 3.10 -15.97
N THR A 63 -15.45 3.39 -15.36
CA THR A 63 -14.71 2.47 -14.49
C THR A 63 -14.71 3.03 -13.07
N PHE A 64 -15.09 2.21 -12.11
CA PHE A 64 -15.20 2.59 -10.70
C PHE A 64 -14.35 1.66 -9.85
N ASP A 65 -13.44 2.26 -9.08
CA ASP A 65 -12.67 1.54 -8.07
C ASP A 65 -13.50 1.43 -6.79
N ALA A 66 -13.67 0.21 -6.26
CA ALA A 66 -14.50 -0.04 -5.08
C ALA A 66 -13.74 0.10 -3.75
N GLY A 67 -12.43 0.41 -3.78
CA GLY A 67 -11.62 0.49 -2.58
C GLY A 67 -10.43 1.43 -2.69
N PRO A 68 -9.26 1.05 -2.15
CA PRO A 68 -8.16 1.99 -1.98
C PRO A 68 -7.56 2.39 -3.32
N THR A 69 -7.54 3.70 -3.60
CA THR A 69 -6.96 4.30 -4.81
C THR A 69 -5.65 5.05 -4.54
N ILE A 70 -5.34 5.33 -3.26
CA ILE A 70 -4.12 6.05 -2.86
C ILE A 70 -3.02 5.04 -2.52
N ILE A 71 -1.87 5.19 -3.18
CA ILE A 71 -0.67 4.37 -2.94
C ILE A 71 0.41 5.28 -2.33
N THR A 72 0.70 5.09 -1.04
CA THR A 72 1.72 5.87 -0.30
C THR A 72 3.06 5.13 -0.12
N ALA A 73 3.04 3.80 -0.22
CA ALA A 73 4.22 2.94 -0.03
C ALA A 73 4.41 1.99 -1.23
N PRO A 74 4.74 2.52 -2.43
CA PRO A 74 4.84 1.72 -3.65
C PRO A 74 5.93 0.65 -3.58
N PHE A 75 6.99 0.89 -2.80
CA PHE A 75 8.09 -0.05 -2.58
C PHE A 75 7.62 -1.43 -2.05
N LEU A 76 6.50 -1.51 -1.33
CA LEU A 76 5.91 -2.78 -0.88
C LEU A 76 5.38 -3.63 -2.04
N LEU A 77 4.87 -2.99 -3.10
CA LEU A 77 4.45 -3.67 -4.33
C LEU A 77 5.66 -4.03 -5.18
N GLU A 78 6.64 -3.13 -5.28
CA GLU A 78 7.90 -3.37 -6.00
C GLU A 78 8.66 -4.60 -5.48
N GLU A 79 8.63 -4.82 -4.16
CA GLU A 79 9.21 -6.00 -3.53
C GLU A 79 8.58 -7.30 -4.06
N LEU A 80 7.25 -7.34 -4.23
CA LEU A 80 6.54 -8.52 -4.74
C LEU A 80 6.94 -8.84 -6.18
N TRP A 81 7.06 -7.84 -7.04
CA TRP A 81 7.53 -8.02 -8.41
C TRP A 81 8.98 -8.49 -8.45
N THR A 82 9.83 -7.92 -7.60
CA THR A 82 11.24 -8.30 -7.51
C THR A 82 11.38 -9.77 -7.08
N LEU A 83 10.58 -10.23 -6.12
CA LEU A 83 10.52 -11.64 -5.73
C LEU A 83 10.10 -12.56 -6.88
N ALA A 84 9.27 -12.05 -7.80
CA ALA A 84 8.85 -12.76 -9.00
C ALA A 84 9.84 -12.63 -10.17
N GLY A 85 10.99 -11.96 -9.99
CA GLY A 85 11.96 -11.70 -11.05
C GLY A 85 11.47 -10.71 -12.11
N ARG A 86 10.57 -9.79 -11.75
CA ARG A 86 9.96 -8.78 -12.64
C ARG A 86 10.16 -7.38 -12.08
N ARG A 87 9.84 -6.36 -12.88
CA ARG A 87 9.78 -4.97 -12.43
C ARG A 87 8.33 -4.53 -12.34
N PHE A 88 7.98 -3.85 -11.25
CA PHE A 88 6.62 -3.34 -11.02
C PHE A 88 6.15 -2.41 -12.15
N ALA A 89 7.05 -1.56 -12.64
CA ALA A 89 6.79 -0.64 -13.73
C ALA A 89 6.51 -1.30 -15.09
N ASP A 90 6.76 -2.61 -15.25
CA ASP A 90 6.42 -3.33 -16.48
C ASP A 90 4.91 -3.60 -16.58
N ASP A 91 4.22 -3.69 -15.44
CA ASP A 91 2.79 -4.03 -15.38
C ASP A 91 1.92 -2.88 -14.83
N VAL A 92 2.50 -1.97 -14.02
CA VAL A 92 1.75 -0.90 -13.35
C VAL A 92 2.42 0.46 -13.57
N THR A 93 1.64 1.41 -14.08
CA THR A 93 2.04 2.83 -14.14
C THR A 93 1.42 3.58 -12.96
N LEU A 94 2.26 4.14 -12.08
CA LEU A 94 1.81 5.04 -11.02
C LEU A 94 1.74 6.47 -11.57
N VAL A 95 0.58 7.10 -11.38
CA VAL A 95 0.36 8.50 -11.76
C VAL A 95 0.47 9.36 -10.50
N PRO A 96 1.40 10.34 -10.46
CA PRO A 96 1.50 11.23 -9.31
C PRO A 96 0.26 12.13 -9.24
N ILE A 97 -0.23 12.35 -8.03
CA ILE A 97 -1.35 13.24 -7.72
C ILE A 97 -0.81 14.41 -6.92
N ASP A 98 -0.97 15.64 -7.43
CA ASP A 98 -0.55 16.87 -6.76
C ASP A 98 -1.57 17.99 -7.04
N PRO A 99 -2.19 18.59 -6.01
CA PRO A 99 -2.09 18.23 -4.59
C PRO A 99 -2.69 16.84 -4.32
N PHE A 100 -2.24 16.17 -3.26
CA PHE A 100 -2.76 14.86 -2.83
C PHE A 100 -4.28 14.90 -2.65
N TYR A 101 -4.78 15.96 -2.00
CA TYR A 101 -6.21 16.22 -1.84
C TYR A 101 -6.43 17.69 -1.43
N ARG A 102 -7.67 18.15 -1.59
CA ARG A 102 -8.15 19.45 -1.10
C ARG A 102 -9.21 19.25 -0.03
N ILE A 103 -9.00 19.82 1.16
CA ILE A 103 -10.05 19.93 2.18
C ILE A 103 -10.80 21.23 1.91
N ARG A 104 -12.13 21.15 1.74
CA ARG A 104 -13.02 22.32 1.60
C ARG A 104 -13.84 22.49 2.87
N PHE A 105 -13.80 23.67 3.45
CA PHE A 105 -14.59 24.03 4.61
C PHE A 105 -15.95 24.59 4.18
N ASP A 106 -16.94 24.50 5.07
CA ASP A 106 -18.29 25.04 4.88
C ASP A 106 -18.31 26.56 4.68
N THR A 107 -17.33 27.26 5.26
CA THR A 107 -17.07 28.69 5.07
C THR A 107 -16.61 29.05 3.65
N GLY A 108 -16.32 28.07 2.80
CA GLY A 108 -15.81 28.26 1.44
C GLY A 108 -14.30 28.36 1.34
N SER A 109 -13.57 28.42 2.46
CA SER A 109 -12.12 28.30 2.47
C SER A 109 -11.69 26.86 2.17
N TYR A 110 -10.41 26.67 1.83
CA TYR A 110 -9.84 25.35 1.58
C TYR A 110 -8.38 25.29 2.01
N ILE A 111 -7.83 24.08 2.09
CA ILE A 111 -6.40 23.80 2.15
C ILE A 111 -6.05 22.68 1.17
N ASP A 112 -5.01 22.90 0.39
CA ASP A 112 -4.39 21.88 -0.46
C ASP A 112 -3.27 21.17 0.31
N CYS A 113 -3.28 19.85 0.26
CA CYS A 113 -2.26 19.02 0.90
C CYS A 113 -1.30 18.47 -0.15
N SER A 114 0.00 18.73 0.00
CA SER A 114 1.05 18.26 -0.90
C SER A 114 2.26 17.73 -0.10
N ALA A 115 3.16 17.03 -0.79
CA ALA A 115 4.44 16.60 -0.22
C ALA A 115 5.45 17.75 -0.08
N ASP A 116 5.28 18.87 -0.79
CA ASP A 116 6.21 20.00 -0.73
C ASP A 116 6.07 20.75 0.61
N PRO A 117 7.10 20.74 1.49
CA PRO A 117 7.05 21.43 2.77
C PRO A 117 6.89 22.95 2.60
N ALA A 118 7.50 23.55 1.58
CA ALA A 118 7.38 24.99 1.34
C ALA A 118 5.96 25.38 0.94
N PHE A 119 5.34 24.57 0.06
CA PHE A 119 3.94 24.72 -0.32
C PHE A 119 3.02 24.59 0.91
N MET A 120 3.22 23.56 1.74
CA MET A 120 2.43 23.36 2.95
C MET A 120 2.55 24.53 3.93
N ARG A 121 3.77 25.07 4.14
CA ARG A 121 3.96 26.26 5.00
C ARG A 121 3.18 27.47 4.48
N ALA A 122 3.17 27.68 3.17
CA ALA A 122 2.42 28.77 2.55
C ALA A 122 0.90 28.58 2.73
N GLU A 123 0.39 27.36 2.55
CA GLU A 123 -1.01 27.02 2.77
C GLU A 123 -1.44 27.23 4.23
N ILE A 124 -0.61 26.81 5.20
CA ILE A 124 -0.86 27.05 6.63
C ILE A 124 -0.86 28.54 6.94
N GLN A 125 0.12 29.30 6.45
CA GLN A 125 0.19 30.74 6.68
C GLN A 125 -1.01 31.49 6.08
N ARG A 126 -1.54 31.01 4.94
CA ARG A 126 -2.74 31.54 4.30
C ARG A 126 -4.01 31.21 5.08
N LEU A 127 -4.16 29.98 5.55
CA LEU A 127 -5.36 29.51 6.24
C LEU A 127 -5.43 30.00 7.69
N ALA A 128 -4.31 29.94 8.42
CA ALA A 128 -4.20 30.25 9.84
C ALA A 128 -2.96 31.13 10.10
N PRO A 129 -3.06 32.45 9.81
CA PRO A 129 -1.94 33.37 10.00
C PRO A 129 -1.41 33.33 11.45
N GLY A 130 -0.12 33.05 11.61
CA GLY A 130 0.55 33.01 12.92
C GLY A 130 0.73 31.60 13.51
N ASP A 131 0.13 30.56 12.92
CA ASP A 131 0.22 29.20 13.46
C ASP A 131 1.31 28.32 12.81
N LEU A 132 2.17 28.92 11.98
CA LEU A 132 3.26 28.21 11.32
C LEU A 132 4.16 27.47 12.31
N ALA A 133 4.46 28.08 13.46
CA ALA A 133 5.26 27.44 14.50
C ALA A 133 4.55 26.23 15.14
N GLY A 134 3.21 26.26 15.23
CA GLY A 134 2.40 25.13 15.67
C GLY A 134 2.48 23.96 14.70
N TYR A 135 2.33 24.26 13.41
CA TYR A 135 2.47 23.29 12.33
C TYR A 135 3.85 22.61 12.32
N GLU A 136 4.96 23.35 12.41
CA GLU A 136 6.30 22.74 12.44
C GLU A 136 6.49 21.80 13.63
N ARG A 137 5.98 22.16 14.82
CA ARG A 137 6.01 21.26 15.99
C ARG A 137 5.20 20.00 15.76
N PHE A 138 4.04 20.12 15.12
CA PHE A 138 3.19 18.98 14.78
C PHE A 138 3.90 18.04 13.80
N ILE A 139 4.47 18.57 12.72
CA ILE A 139 5.21 17.77 11.73
C ILE A 139 6.37 17.02 12.40
N ALA A 140 7.20 17.70 13.18
CA ALA A 140 8.31 17.08 13.90
C ALA A 140 7.84 15.98 14.86
N LEU A 141 6.69 16.14 15.52
CA LEU A 141 6.09 15.10 16.35
C LEU A 141 5.62 13.90 15.50
N THR A 142 4.90 14.15 14.41
CA THR A 142 4.37 13.08 13.55
C THR A 142 5.48 12.29 12.87
N GLU A 143 6.60 12.93 12.52
CA GLU A 143 7.78 12.26 11.98
C GLU A 143 8.37 11.25 12.98
N ARG A 144 8.48 11.63 14.26
CA ARG A 144 8.92 10.70 15.31
C ARG A 144 7.96 9.52 15.49
N ILE A 145 6.65 9.78 15.39
CA ILE A 145 5.63 8.72 15.44
C ILE A 145 5.76 7.80 14.22
N TYR A 146 6.00 8.35 13.03
CA TYR A 146 6.18 7.58 11.80
C TYR A 146 7.40 6.66 11.88
N GLN A 147 8.54 7.17 12.34
CA GLN A 147 9.78 6.38 12.51
C GLN A 147 9.55 5.16 13.41
N ILE A 148 8.83 5.32 14.51
CA ILE A 148 8.55 4.21 15.43
C ILE A 148 7.44 3.31 14.85
N GLY A 149 6.28 3.88 14.56
CA GLY A 149 5.08 3.14 14.21
C GLY A 149 5.15 2.45 12.85
N PHE A 150 5.73 3.09 11.84
CA PHE A 150 5.80 2.54 10.49
C PHE A 150 7.13 1.83 10.25
N GLU A 151 8.27 2.50 10.44
CA GLU A 151 9.57 1.94 10.06
C GLU A 151 10.01 0.79 11.00
N GLN A 152 9.84 0.95 12.31
CA GLN A 152 10.26 -0.07 13.28
C GLN A 152 9.18 -1.12 13.53
N LEU A 153 7.93 -0.70 13.74
CA LEU A 153 6.87 -1.57 14.22
C LEU A 153 5.87 -2.02 13.16
N GLY A 154 5.83 -1.37 11.99
CA GLY A 154 4.78 -1.59 10.99
C GLY A 154 4.73 -3.02 10.42
N HIS A 155 5.82 -3.78 10.56
CA HIS A 155 5.95 -5.17 10.12
C HIS A 155 5.97 -6.19 11.27
N VAL A 156 5.92 -5.73 12.53
CA VAL A 156 5.99 -6.58 13.71
C VAL A 156 4.60 -7.13 14.05
N PRO A 157 4.43 -8.46 14.13
CA PRO A 157 3.15 -9.05 14.53
C PRO A 157 2.94 -8.93 16.04
N PHE A 158 1.77 -8.43 16.45
CA PHE A 158 1.31 -8.37 17.84
C PHE A 158 0.30 -9.48 18.11
N GLY A 159 0.78 -10.72 18.13
CA GLY A 159 -0.07 -11.91 18.28
C GLY A 159 -0.36 -12.27 19.74
N SER A 160 0.41 -11.75 20.69
CA SER A 160 0.29 -12.00 22.12
C SER A 160 0.14 -10.70 22.90
N TRP A 161 -0.57 -10.77 24.03
CA TRP A 161 -0.73 -9.61 24.92
C TRP A 161 0.61 -9.10 25.48
N THR A 162 1.65 -9.94 25.51
CA THR A 162 3.00 -9.56 25.96
C THR A 162 3.83 -8.82 24.90
N ASP A 163 3.43 -8.84 23.64
CA ASP A 163 4.25 -8.27 22.56
C ASP A 163 4.39 -6.75 22.70
N MET A 164 3.35 -6.08 23.22
CA MET A 164 3.39 -4.64 23.54
C MET A 164 4.29 -4.30 24.74
N ALA A 165 4.53 -5.25 25.65
CA ALA A 165 5.37 -5.01 26.83
C ALA A 165 6.88 -5.08 26.53
N ARG A 166 7.26 -5.51 25.31
CA ARG A 166 8.66 -5.66 24.88
C ARG A 166 9.19 -4.45 24.08
N ILE A 167 8.33 -3.47 23.84
CA ILE A 167 8.60 -2.22 23.10
C ILE A 167 8.68 -1.09 24.11
#